data_AF-A0A7K8RMD8-F1
#
_entry.id   AF-A0A7K8RMD8-F1
#
_cell.length_a   1.000
_cell.length_b   1.000
_cell.length_c   1.000
_cell.angle_alpha   90.00
_cell.angle_beta   90.00
_cell.angle_gamma   90.00
#
_symmetry.space_group_name_H-M   'P 1'
#
loop_
_entity.id
_entity.type
_entity.pdbx_description
1 polymer ?
#
loop_
_entity_poly.entity_id
_entity_poly.type
_entity_poly.pdbx_seq_one_letter_code
_entity_poly.pdbx_strand_id
1 'polypeptide(L)'
;KHTEELRKDAVEKAIAAVKNRLESEEQSEESGIPEITADHPEVQAMVEGAMKSVSFSEDTMLSQMYAEALEEAVAGLMKTNKDRFPGASERGGWVVDNYPLSEDHWSALLEKGLLPDTIVCLKDTQEDGACILRRAYLASRNENNSKSLERPTHEALEKKEDDAR
;
A
#
# COMPACT_ATOMS: atom_id res chain seq x y z
N LYS A 1 1.57 -15.44 8.44
CA LYS A 1 0.70 -16.44 9.11
C LYS A 1 -0.65 -16.53 8.39
N HIS A 2 -1.36 -15.42 8.23
CA HIS A 2 -2.65 -15.36 7.51
C HIS A 2 -2.61 -15.92 6.08
N THR A 3 -1.56 -15.61 5.31
CA THR A 3 -1.40 -16.12 3.94
C THR A 3 -1.30 -17.64 3.88
N GLU A 4 -0.50 -18.27 4.73
CA GLU A 4 -0.33 -19.72 4.78
C GLU A 4 -1.60 -20.46 5.23
N GLU A 5 -2.42 -19.86 6.10
CA GLU A 5 -3.73 -20.41 6.49
C GLU A 5 -4.73 -20.35 5.33
N LEU A 6 -4.77 -19.23 4.60
CA LEU A 6 -5.61 -19.10 3.40
C LEU A 6 -5.22 -20.07 2.29
N ARG A 7 -3.92 -20.36 2.13
CA ARG A 7 -3.45 -21.37 1.16
C ARG A 7 -3.99 -22.76 1.48
N LYS A 8 -3.97 -23.14 2.76
CA LYS A 8 -4.46 -24.45 3.22
C LYS A 8 -5.98 -24.56 3.03
N ASP A 9 -6.73 -23.53 3.40
CA ASP A 9 -8.20 -23.48 3.21
C ASP A 9 -8.59 -23.57 1.72
N ALA A 10 -7.88 -22.85 0.85
CA ALA A 10 -8.11 -22.90 -0.59
C ALA A 10 -7.83 -24.30 -1.19
N VAL A 11 -6.77 -24.98 -0.75
CA VAL A 11 -6.44 -26.34 -1.17
C VAL A 11 -7.51 -27.33 -0.73
N GLU A 12 -7.94 -27.27 0.53
CA GLU A 12 -8.96 -28.18 1.07
C GLU A 12 -10.31 -28.01 0.35
N LYS A 13 -10.70 -26.76 0.08
CA LYS A 13 -11.92 -26.43 -0.66
C LYS A 13 -11.86 -26.86 -2.13
N ALA A 14 -10.70 -26.74 -2.79
CA ALA A 14 -10.50 -27.18 -4.16
C ALA A 14 -10.57 -28.71 -4.29
N ILE A 15 -9.92 -29.45 -3.37
CA ILE A 15 -10.00 -30.92 -3.33
C ILE A 15 -11.45 -31.39 -3.16
N ALA A 16 -12.21 -30.76 -2.25
CA ALA A 16 -13.61 -31.09 -2.04
C ALA A 16 -14.50 -30.81 -3.28
N ALA A 17 -14.24 -29.72 -4.00
CA ALA A 17 -14.98 -29.36 -5.20
C ALA A 17 -14.70 -30.31 -6.38
N VAL A 18 -13.44 -30.68 -6.61
CA VAL A 18 -13.05 -31.65 -7.65
C VAL A 18 -13.61 -33.03 -7.33
N LYS A 19 -13.58 -33.44 -6.06
CA LYS A 19 -14.16 -34.70 -5.61
C LYS A 19 -15.67 -34.76 -5.86
N ASN A 20 -16.42 -33.73 -5.47
CA ASN A 20 -17.86 -33.66 -5.73
C ASN A 20 -18.19 -33.66 -7.22
N ARG A 21 -17.33 -33.09 -8.07
CA ARG A 21 -17.51 -33.09 -9.51
C ARG A 21 -17.32 -34.49 -10.11
N LEU A 22 -16.27 -35.20 -9.72
CA LEU A 22 -16.01 -36.58 -10.15
C LEU A 22 -17.12 -37.54 -9.67
N GLU A 23 -17.58 -37.40 -8.43
CA GLU A 23 -18.70 -38.18 -7.89
C GLU A 23 -20.03 -37.88 -8.62
N SER A 24 -20.18 -36.68 -9.20
CA SER A 24 -21.33 -36.30 -10.03
C SER A 24 -21.23 -36.80 -11.49
N GLU A 25 -20.03 -37.07 -12.00
CA GLU A 25 -19.78 -37.58 -13.34
C GLU A 25 -19.81 -39.13 -13.36
N GLU A 26 -19.57 -39.80 -12.22
CA GLU A 26 -19.57 -41.26 -12.04
C GLU A 26 -20.93 -41.89 -11.65
N GLN A 27 -22.05 -41.40 -12.18
CA GLN A 27 -23.33 -42.13 -12.13
C GLN A 27 -23.38 -43.36 -13.06
N SER A 28 -22.24 -43.79 -13.61
CA SER A 28 -22.09 -45.00 -14.41
C SER A 28 -20.78 -45.71 -14.06
N GLU A 29 -20.93 -46.81 -13.33
CA GLU A 29 -19.96 -47.88 -13.06
C GLU A 29 -18.94 -47.68 -11.91
N GLU A 30 -19.08 -48.58 -10.95
CA GLU A 30 -18.24 -48.90 -9.80
C GLU A 30 -16.75 -49.01 -10.20
N SER A 31 -16.00 -47.92 -10.09
CA SER A 31 -14.54 -47.95 -10.06
C SER A 31 -14.03 -46.91 -9.07
N GLY A 32 -13.10 -47.30 -8.20
CA GLY A 32 -12.74 -46.55 -7.01
C GLY A 32 -12.31 -45.10 -7.30
N ILE A 33 -12.88 -44.18 -6.51
CA ILE A 33 -12.59 -42.74 -6.53
C ILE A 33 -11.07 -42.52 -6.61
N PRO A 34 -10.53 -41.90 -7.68
CA PRO A 34 -9.12 -41.59 -7.74
C PRO A 34 -8.75 -40.65 -6.59
N GLU A 35 -7.66 -40.96 -5.89
CA GLU A 35 -7.18 -40.17 -4.75
C GLU A 35 -6.69 -38.78 -5.26
N ILE A 36 -7.54 -37.76 -5.15
CA ILE A 36 -7.21 -36.39 -5.52
C ILE A 36 -6.34 -35.79 -4.41
N THR A 37 -5.05 -35.62 -4.69
CA THR A 37 -4.09 -34.98 -3.78
C THR A 37 -3.90 -33.50 -4.12
N ALA A 38 -3.22 -32.76 -3.24
CA ALA A 38 -2.92 -31.33 -3.46
C ALA A 38 -2.07 -31.06 -4.71
N ASP A 39 -1.37 -32.08 -5.23
CA ASP A 39 -0.54 -32.00 -6.42
C ASP A 39 -1.31 -32.26 -7.73
N HIS A 40 -2.63 -32.49 -7.64
CA HIS A 40 -3.45 -32.70 -8.82
C HIS A 40 -3.53 -31.42 -9.68
N PRO A 41 -3.31 -31.48 -11.01
CA PRO A 41 -3.24 -30.29 -11.86
C PRO A 41 -4.51 -29.44 -11.83
N GLU A 42 -5.68 -30.06 -11.65
CA GLU A 42 -6.95 -29.32 -11.50
C GLU A 42 -7.05 -28.59 -10.15
N VAL A 43 -6.53 -29.18 -9.07
CA VAL A 43 -6.49 -28.55 -7.74
C VAL A 43 -5.53 -27.37 -7.75
N GLN A 44 -4.34 -27.53 -8.35
CA GLN A 44 -3.37 -26.45 -8.50
C GLN A 44 -3.94 -25.29 -9.32
N ALA A 45 -4.61 -25.56 -10.44
CA ALA A 45 -5.23 -24.52 -11.25
C ALA A 45 -6.34 -23.75 -10.51
N MET A 46 -7.16 -24.44 -9.71
CA MET A 46 -8.19 -23.79 -8.88
C MET A 46 -7.59 -22.93 -7.77
N VAL A 47 -6.53 -23.41 -7.12
CA VAL A 47 -5.83 -22.70 -6.05
C VAL A 47 -5.11 -21.47 -6.60
N GLU A 48 -4.39 -21.60 -7.72
CA GLU A 48 -3.75 -20.47 -8.39
C GLU A 48 -4.76 -19.43 -8.85
N GLY A 49 -5.91 -19.86 -9.40
CA GLY A 49 -7.02 -18.98 -9.76
C GLY A 49 -7.57 -18.21 -8.58
N ALA A 50 -7.72 -18.87 -7.42
CA ALA A 50 -8.17 -18.23 -6.18
C ALA A 50 -7.11 -17.28 -5.59
N MET A 51 -5.82 -17.64 -5.60
CA MET A 51 -4.77 -16.73 -5.11
C MET A 51 -4.64 -15.47 -5.98
N LYS A 52 -4.84 -15.60 -7.29
CA LYS A 52 -4.77 -14.47 -8.22
C LYS A 52 -5.95 -13.51 -8.09
N SER A 53 -7.15 -14.01 -7.76
CA SER A 53 -8.29 -13.12 -7.46
C SER A 53 -8.13 -12.40 -6.12
N VAL A 54 -7.48 -13.04 -5.13
CA VAL A 54 -7.19 -12.42 -3.82
C VAL A 54 -6.20 -11.25 -3.95
N SER A 55 -5.15 -11.37 -4.76
CA SER A 55 -4.22 -10.24 -4.97
C SER A 55 -4.89 -9.00 -5.56
N PHE A 56 -5.88 -9.17 -6.44
CA PHE A 56 -6.65 -8.04 -6.98
C PHE A 56 -7.52 -7.38 -5.89
N SER A 57 -8.07 -8.19 -4.98
CA SER A 57 -8.88 -7.67 -3.87
C SER A 57 -8.07 -6.89 -2.82
N GLU A 58 -6.77 -7.17 -2.67
CA GLU A 58 -5.93 -6.51 -1.66
C GLU A 58 -5.70 -5.02 -1.98
N ASP A 59 -5.39 -4.69 -3.24
CA ASP A 59 -5.19 -3.29 -3.68
C ASP A 59 -6.49 -2.47 -3.63
N THR A 60 -7.63 -3.08 -3.98
CA THR A 60 -8.95 -2.44 -3.85
C THR A 60 -9.27 -2.19 -2.37
N MET A 61 -8.99 -3.15 -1.48
CA MET A 61 -9.23 -2.97 -0.05
C MET A 61 -8.34 -1.88 0.56
N LEU A 62 -7.06 -1.82 0.17
CA LEU A 62 -6.17 -0.74 0.60
C LEU A 62 -6.70 0.63 0.18
N SER A 63 -7.19 0.74 -1.05
CA SER A 63 -7.77 1.99 -1.58
C SER A 63 -8.97 2.46 -0.76
N GLN A 64 -9.85 1.52 -0.36
CA GLN A 64 -10.99 1.82 0.49
C GLN A 64 -10.56 2.28 1.89
N MET A 65 -9.56 1.63 2.48
CA MET A 65 -9.02 2.03 3.78
C MET A 65 -8.46 3.46 3.76
N TYR A 66 -7.79 3.87 2.68
CA TYR A 66 -7.31 5.25 2.54
C TYR A 66 -8.47 6.25 2.47
N ALA A 67 -9.52 5.94 1.70
CA ALA A 67 -10.68 6.81 1.59
C ALA A 67 -11.44 6.95 2.92
N GLU A 68 -11.56 5.86 3.68
CA GLU A 68 -12.13 5.86 5.03
C GLU A 68 -11.31 6.71 6.02
N ALA A 69 -10.00 6.53 6.04
CA ALA A 69 -9.12 7.32 6.89
C ALA A 69 -9.20 8.83 6.56
N LEU A 70 -9.32 9.17 5.27
CA LEU A 70 -9.51 10.56 4.84
C LEU A 70 -10.88 11.12 5.27
N GLU A 71 -11.95 10.34 5.10
CA GLU A 71 -13.30 10.69 5.54
C GLU A 71 -13.33 11.03 7.04
N GLU A 72 -12.73 10.16 7.86
CA GLU A 72 -12.65 10.35 9.31
C GLU A 72 -11.86 11.62 9.66
N ALA A 73 -10.71 11.83 9.02
CA ALA A 73 -9.87 13.00 9.24
C ALA A 73 -10.62 14.31 8.88
N VAL A 74 -11.31 14.34 7.74
CA VAL A 74 -12.11 15.50 7.31
C VAL A 74 -13.26 15.74 8.28
N ALA A 75 -14.01 14.69 8.65
CA ALA A 75 -15.11 14.80 9.60
C ALA A 75 -14.63 15.31 10.99
N GLY A 76 -13.43 14.90 11.42
CA GLY A 76 -12.78 15.42 12.62
C GLY A 76 -12.44 16.89 12.52
N LEU A 77 -11.88 17.33 11.38
CA LEU A 77 -11.57 18.74 11.12
C LEU A 77 -12.82 19.61 11.10
N MET A 78 -13.90 19.16 10.46
CA MET A 78 -15.16 19.92 10.37
C MET A 78 -15.75 20.24 11.75
N LYS A 79 -15.58 19.37 12.74
CA LYS A 79 -16.06 19.60 14.12
C LYS A 79 -15.34 20.75 14.82
N THR A 80 -14.06 20.96 14.52
CA THR A 80 -13.20 21.98 15.17
C THR A 80 -13.04 23.25 14.34
N ASN A 81 -13.53 23.22 13.09
CA ASN A 81 -13.29 24.29 12.12
C ASN A 81 -13.92 25.63 12.52
N LYS A 82 -15.09 25.61 13.18
CA LYS A 82 -15.79 26.81 13.65
C LYS A 82 -14.96 27.62 14.67
N ASP A 83 -14.24 26.92 15.54
CA ASP A 83 -13.40 27.54 16.56
C ASP A 83 -12.10 28.08 15.96
N ARG A 84 -11.56 27.37 14.96
CA ARG A 84 -10.30 27.72 14.31
C ARG A 84 -10.44 28.90 13.35
N PHE A 85 -11.57 28.99 12.64
CA PHE A 85 -11.86 30.02 11.65
C PHE A 85 -13.29 30.56 11.78
N PRO A 86 -13.53 31.51 12.71
CA PRO A 86 -14.85 32.11 12.89
C PRO A 86 -15.35 32.79 11.62
N GLY A 87 -16.55 32.42 11.16
CA GLY A 87 -17.18 32.99 9.95
C GLY A 87 -16.81 32.31 8.63
N ALA A 88 -15.94 31.30 8.64
CA ALA A 88 -15.66 30.48 7.47
C ALA A 88 -16.78 29.43 7.22
N SER A 89 -16.81 28.86 6.01
CA SER A 89 -17.68 27.74 5.69
C SER A 89 -17.44 26.57 6.64
N GLU A 90 -18.50 25.92 7.12
CA GLU A 90 -18.42 24.80 8.06
C GLU A 90 -17.56 23.65 7.51
N ARG A 91 -17.57 23.46 6.18
CA ARG A 91 -16.77 22.40 5.53
C ARG A 91 -15.29 22.72 5.42
N GLY A 92 -14.90 23.99 5.53
CA GLY A 92 -13.53 24.43 5.30
C GLY A 92 -13.03 24.08 3.90
N GLY A 93 -11.70 24.01 3.76
CA GLY A 93 -11.02 23.48 2.59
C GLY A 93 -9.79 22.69 3.03
N TRP A 94 -9.46 21.63 2.30
CA TRP A 94 -8.36 20.73 2.60
C TRP A 94 -7.57 20.42 1.35
N VAL A 95 -6.27 20.16 1.52
CA VAL A 95 -5.36 19.74 0.45
C VAL A 95 -4.73 18.44 0.90
N VAL A 96 -4.84 17.41 0.07
CA VAL A 96 -4.14 16.15 0.26
C VAL A 96 -2.98 16.13 -0.73
N ASP A 97 -1.77 15.92 -0.22
CA ASP A 97 -0.58 15.84 -1.05
C ASP A 97 -0.44 14.44 -1.66
N ASN A 98 0.02 14.39 -2.91
CA ASN A 98 0.35 13.17 -3.64
C ASN A 98 -0.76 12.08 -3.63
N TYR A 99 -2.02 12.49 -3.72
CA TYR A 99 -3.17 11.59 -3.75
C TYR A 99 -4.30 12.24 -4.57
N PRO A 100 -5.08 11.49 -5.37
CA PRO A 100 -5.11 10.02 -5.54
C PRO A 100 -4.00 9.48 -6.47
N LEU A 101 -3.58 8.22 -6.26
CA LEU A 101 -2.46 7.60 -7.01
C LEU A 101 -2.87 6.54 -8.04
N SER A 102 -4.11 6.04 -8.00
CA SER A 102 -4.61 4.97 -8.86
C SER A 102 -6.12 5.12 -9.12
N GLU A 103 -6.64 4.42 -10.13
CA GLU A 103 -8.07 4.40 -10.46
C GLU A 103 -8.93 3.86 -9.30
N ASP A 104 -8.41 2.90 -8.53
CA ASP A 104 -9.09 2.37 -7.35
C ASP A 104 -9.23 3.43 -6.25
N HIS A 105 -8.20 4.27 -6.04
CA HIS A 105 -8.31 5.41 -5.13
C HIS A 105 -9.39 6.41 -5.60
N TRP A 106 -9.48 6.67 -6.89
CA TRP A 106 -10.54 7.53 -7.45
C TRP A 106 -11.93 6.95 -7.21
N SER A 107 -12.09 5.65 -7.42
CA SER A 107 -13.37 4.94 -7.20
C SER A 107 -13.76 4.97 -5.72
N ALA A 108 -12.82 4.68 -4.82
CA ALA A 108 -13.05 4.73 -3.38
C ALA A 108 -13.47 6.14 -2.90
N LEU A 109 -12.83 7.19 -3.41
CA LEU A 109 -13.23 8.57 -3.09
C LEU A 109 -14.61 8.94 -3.63
N LEU A 110 -14.95 8.47 -4.82
CA LEU A 110 -16.28 8.69 -5.41
C LEU A 110 -17.36 8.10 -4.52
N GLU A 111 -17.18 6.87 -4.04
CA GLU A 111 -18.12 6.21 -3.12
C GLU A 111 -18.31 6.98 -1.81
N LYS A 112 -17.22 7.58 -1.30
CA LYS A 112 -17.24 8.41 -0.08
C LYS A 112 -17.69 9.85 -0.31
N GLY A 113 -17.91 10.28 -1.55
CA GLY A 113 -18.25 11.67 -1.86
C GLY A 113 -17.11 12.65 -1.56
N LEU A 114 -15.85 12.19 -1.64
CA LEU A 114 -14.64 12.95 -1.34
C LEU A 114 -13.82 13.30 -2.60
N LEU A 115 -14.49 13.40 -3.74
CA LEU A 115 -13.79 13.76 -4.98
C LEU A 115 -13.18 15.17 -4.87
N PRO A 116 -11.91 15.35 -5.26
CA PRO A 116 -11.27 16.65 -5.32
C PRO A 116 -12.00 17.62 -6.26
N ASP A 117 -12.28 18.82 -5.78
CA ASP A 117 -12.77 19.92 -6.63
C ASP A 117 -11.66 20.45 -7.57
N THR A 118 -10.40 20.25 -7.19
CA THR A 118 -9.23 20.76 -7.93
C THR A 118 -8.05 19.82 -7.77
N ILE A 119 -7.40 19.50 -8.89
CA ILE A 119 -6.16 18.72 -8.93
C ILE A 119 -5.04 19.64 -9.41
N VAL A 120 -3.97 19.74 -8.62
CA VAL A 120 -2.80 20.57 -8.96
C VAL A 120 -1.64 19.66 -9.33
N CYS A 121 -1.34 19.58 -10.62
CA CYS A 121 -0.19 18.82 -11.12
C CYS A 121 1.03 19.74 -11.29
N LEU A 122 2.00 19.61 -10.40
CA LEU A 122 3.27 20.33 -10.51
C LEU A 122 4.21 19.57 -11.44
N LYS A 123 4.57 20.19 -12.58
CA LYS A 123 5.53 19.62 -13.54
C LYS A 123 6.71 20.57 -13.70
N ASP A 124 7.92 20.02 -13.67
CA ASP A 124 9.11 20.77 -14.11
C ASP A 124 9.14 20.79 -15.63
N THR A 125 9.04 21.98 -16.20
CA THR A 125 9.04 22.19 -17.65
C THR A 125 10.40 22.66 -18.18
N GLN A 126 11.39 22.92 -17.31
CA GLN A 126 12.75 23.28 -17.72
C GLN A 126 13.65 22.04 -17.76
N GLU A 127 14.39 21.88 -18.87
CA GLU A 127 15.48 20.91 -19.03
C GLU A 127 15.17 19.51 -18.47
N ASP A 128 14.01 18.93 -18.83
CA ASP A 128 13.59 17.58 -18.43
C ASP A 128 13.67 17.28 -16.92
N GLY A 129 13.41 18.29 -16.07
CA GLY A 129 13.43 18.11 -14.62
C GLY A 129 14.76 18.42 -13.93
N ALA A 130 15.73 18.97 -14.66
CA ALA A 130 17.06 19.28 -14.13
C ALA A 130 17.01 20.21 -12.91
N CYS A 131 16.05 21.13 -12.84
CA CYS A 131 15.90 22.05 -11.70
C CYS A 131 15.55 21.29 -10.41
N ILE A 132 14.52 20.43 -10.47
CA ILE A 132 14.14 19.60 -9.31
C ILE A 132 15.26 18.64 -8.92
N LEU A 133 15.89 17.97 -9.89
CA LEU A 133 17.00 17.04 -9.64
C LEU A 133 18.17 17.74 -8.97
N ARG A 134 18.57 18.93 -9.46
CA ARG A 134 19.63 19.73 -8.86
C ARG A 134 19.30 20.15 -7.44
N ARG A 135 18.04 20.56 -7.18
CA ARG A 135 17.59 20.91 -5.82
C ARG A 135 17.66 19.72 -4.87
N ALA A 136 17.18 18.55 -5.30
CA ALA A 136 17.22 17.31 -4.50
C ALA A 136 18.66 16.87 -4.20
N TYR A 137 19.57 16.97 -5.17
CA TYR A 137 20.99 16.68 -4.99
C TYR A 137 21.65 17.63 -3.97
N LEU A 138 21.38 18.93 -4.05
CA LEU A 138 21.93 19.91 -3.10
C LEU A 138 21.37 19.72 -1.68
N ALA A 139 20.08 19.42 -1.55
CA ALA A 139 19.46 19.14 -0.25
C ALA A 139 20.10 17.92 0.43
N SER A 140 20.23 16.80 -0.29
CA SER A 140 20.87 15.58 0.23
C SER A 140 22.36 15.77 0.54
N ARG A 141 23.09 16.58 -0.24
CA ARG A 141 24.49 16.92 0.08
C ARG A 141 24.65 17.67 1.38
N ASN A 142 23.79 18.65 1.65
CA ASN A 142 23.87 19.42 2.89
C ASN A 142 23.58 18.53 4.11
N GLU A 143 22.67 17.57 3.97
CA GLU A 143 22.32 16.60 5.00
C GLU A 143 23.41 15.54 5.24
N ASN A 144 24.21 15.22 4.21
CA ASN A 144 25.40 14.39 4.36
C ASN A 144 26.57 15.17 5.00
N ASN A 145 26.68 16.48 4.69
CA ASN A 145 27.78 17.30 5.19
C ASN A 145 27.64 17.61 6.70
N SER A 146 26.41 17.72 7.21
CA SER A 146 26.14 17.81 8.66
C SER A 146 26.51 16.51 9.39
N LYS A 147 26.20 15.35 8.79
CA LYS A 147 26.57 14.03 9.34
C LYS A 147 28.08 13.75 9.31
N SER A 148 28.82 14.30 8.34
CA SER A 148 30.28 14.19 8.33
C SER A 148 31.02 15.18 9.22
N LEU A 149 30.36 16.24 9.71
CA LEU A 149 30.91 17.13 10.74
C LEU A 149 30.80 16.55 12.17
N GLU A 150 29.97 15.52 12.37
CA GLU A 150 29.88 14.77 13.63
C GLU A 150 30.84 13.57 13.70
N ARG A 151 31.93 13.55 12.92
CA ARG A 151 33.10 12.76 13.33
C ARG A 151 33.75 13.53 14.48
N PRO A 152 33.64 13.05 15.73
CA PRO A 152 34.18 13.80 16.85
C PRO A 152 35.68 13.86 16.67
N THR A 153 36.20 15.03 17.00
CA THR A 153 37.58 15.40 17.27
C THR A 153 38.26 14.52 18.35
N HIS A 154 37.92 13.24 18.49
CA HIS A 154 38.52 12.32 19.45
C HIS A 154 39.99 12.03 19.08
N GLU A 155 40.26 11.83 17.79
CA GLU A 155 41.63 11.65 17.28
C GLU A 155 42.51 12.90 17.42
N ALA A 156 41.89 14.09 17.56
CA ALA A 156 42.58 15.36 17.76
C ALA A 156 42.79 15.72 19.25
N LEU A 157 42.07 15.08 20.17
CA LEU A 157 42.23 15.27 21.62
C LEU A 157 43.21 14.25 22.22
N GLU A 158 43.21 12.99 21.77
CA GLU A 158 44.20 11.99 22.21
C GLU A 158 45.64 12.40 21.87
N LYS A 159 45.86 13.01 20.69
CA LYS A 159 47.19 13.52 20.30
C LYS A 159 47.69 14.71 21.12
N LYS A 160 46.83 15.40 21.89
CA LYS A 160 47.26 16.50 22.75
C LYS A 160 47.62 16.06 24.18
N GLU A 161 47.19 14.87 24.59
CA GLU A 161 47.46 14.34 25.93
C GLU A 161 48.76 13.52 25.94
N ASP A 162 49.10 12.83 24.85
CA ASP A 162 50.37 12.11 24.70
C ASP A 162 51.59 13.02 24.49
N ASP A 163 51.41 14.23 23.94
CA ASP A 163 52.49 15.22 23.75
C ASP A 163 52.79 16.05 25.02
N ALA A 164 52.03 15.84 26.10
CA ALA A 164 52.16 16.56 27.37
C ALA A 164 52.62 15.67 28.54
N ARG A 165 53.04 14.42 28.29
CA ARG A 165 53.44 13.44 29.31
C ARG A 165 54.91 13.05 29.25
#